data_AF-A0A7S2UYV0-F1
#
_entry.id   AF-A0A7S2UYV0-F1
#
_cell.length_a   1.000
_cell.length_b   1.000
_cell.length_c   1.000
_cell.angle_alpha   90.00
_cell.angle_beta   90.00
_cell.angle_gamma   90.00
#
_symmetry.space_group_name_H-M   'P 1'
#
loop_
_entity.id
_entity.type
_entity.pdbx_description
1 polymer ?
#
loop_
_entity_poly.entity_id
_entity_poly.type
_entity_poly.pdbx_seq_one_letter_code
_entity_poly.pdbx_strand_id
1 'polypeptide(L)'
;KNQIDWIPLNTGSVRPTQGKTCCVAQVNGGSQSFNAVNTLRVLARWMRMPCTTNQSSVAKAWQEFDDNGRMKESSYRDRVVDVAEEFAKFTAVLAPVSEELTDRYSERKEKEAEGRLLTQAEKEVKKTGPQKA
;
A
#
# COMPACT_ATOMS: atom_id res chain seq x y z
N LYS A 1 7.06 1.32 -11.55
CA LYS A 1 7.58 0.26 -10.64
C LYS A 1 8.71 0.79 -9.77
N ASN A 2 9.76 1.35 -10.37
CA ASN A 2 10.96 1.86 -9.68
C ASN A 2 10.68 2.74 -8.45
N GLN A 3 9.65 3.59 -8.47
CA GLN A 3 9.32 4.45 -7.32
C GLN A 3 9.07 3.67 -6.02
N ILE A 4 8.33 2.55 -6.06
CA ILE A 4 8.00 1.77 -4.86
C ILE A 4 9.23 1.02 -4.36
N ASP A 5 10.08 0.56 -5.27
CA ASP A 5 11.28 -0.21 -4.94
C ASP A 5 12.29 0.63 -4.12
N TRP A 6 12.24 1.96 -4.22
CA TRP A 6 13.04 2.90 -3.42
C TRP A 6 12.46 3.22 -2.03
N ILE A 7 11.28 2.70 -1.68
CA ILE A 7 10.67 2.94 -0.37
C ILE A 7 11.00 1.76 0.55
N PRO A 8 11.90 1.91 1.53
CA PRO A 8 12.23 0.84 2.44
C PRO A 8 11.05 0.53 3.37
N LEU A 9 10.84 -0.75 3.68
CA LEU A 9 9.85 -1.16 4.69
C LEU A 9 10.25 -0.72 6.10
N ASN A 10 11.55 -0.54 6.35
CA ASN A 10 12.07 -0.07 7.62
C ASN A 10 13.36 0.73 7.41
N THR A 11 13.43 1.90 8.06
CA THR A 11 14.64 2.73 8.21
C THR A 11 14.88 2.92 9.70
N GLY A 12 15.53 1.94 10.33
CA GLY A 12 15.75 1.92 11.77
C GLY A 12 14.46 1.72 12.56
N SER A 13 13.97 2.80 13.19
CA SER A 13 12.71 2.84 13.95
C SER A 13 11.51 3.29 13.09
N VAL A 14 11.75 3.88 11.92
CA VAL A 14 10.70 4.45 11.07
C VAL A 14 10.22 3.43 10.06
N ARG A 15 8.90 3.24 9.97
CA ARG A 15 8.23 2.39 8.97
C ARG A 15 7.43 3.27 8.00
N PRO A 16 7.98 3.68 6.85
CA PRO A 16 7.42 4.74 6.01
C PRO A 16 6.01 4.48 5.46
N THR A 17 5.65 3.22 5.23
CA THR A 17 4.37 2.82 4.60
C THR A 17 3.44 2.06 5.55
N GLN A 18 3.97 1.45 6.60
CA GLN A 18 3.19 0.55 7.44
C GLN A 18 2.03 1.30 8.11
N GLY A 19 0.80 0.78 7.98
CA GLY A 19 -0.39 1.37 8.60
C GLY A 19 -0.95 2.59 7.88
N LYS A 20 -0.27 3.10 6.85
CA LYS A 20 -0.79 4.17 5.99
C LYS A 20 -1.75 3.60 4.97
N THR A 21 -2.91 4.24 4.85
CA THR A 21 -3.91 3.92 3.83
C THR A 21 -3.37 4.17 2.43
N CYS A 22 -3.88 3.42 1.46
CA CYS A 22 -3.65 3.70 0.04
C CYS A 22 -4.88 3.37 -0.81
N CYS A 23 -4.90 3.94 -2.00
CA CYS A 23 -5.82 3.57 -3.08
C CYS A 23 -5.03 3.26 -4.34
N VAL A 24 -5.62 2.51 -5.26
CA VAL A 24 -5.01 2.15 -6.54
C VAL A 24 -5.87 2.59 -7.71
N ALA A 25 -5.22 3.12 -8.74
CA ALA A 25 -5.85 3.55 -9.98
C ALA A 25 -4.95 3.23 -11.17
N GLN A 26 -5.55 2.99 -12.34
CA GLN A 26 -4.86 2.86 -13.61
C GLN A 26 -5.60 3.56 -14.75
N VAL A 27 -4.87 3.82 -15.83
CA VAL A 27 -5.42 4.23 -17.12
C VAL A 27 -4.98 3.23 -18.19
N ASN A 28 -5.80 3.05 -19.22
CA ASN A 28 -5.53 2.14 -20.34
C ASN A 28 -5.66 2.91 -21.66
N GLY A 29 -4.76 2.66 -22.62
CA GLY A 29 -4.91 3.16 -23.99
C GLY A 29 -5.97 2.41 -24.80
N GLY A 30 -6.22 1.14 -24.46
CA GLY A 30 -7.19 0.27 -25.12
C GLY A 30 -8.42 -0.03 -24.26
N SER A 31 -9.02 -1.20 -24.50
CA SER A 31 -10.14 -1.71 -23.71
C SER A 31 -9.80 -1.84 -22.21
N GLN A 32 -10.84 -1.92 -21.38
CA GLN A 32 -10.68 -1.99 -19.94
C GLN A 32 -9.85 -3.22 -19.52
N SER A 33 -8.91 -2.99 -18.60
CA SER A 33 -8.09 -4.01 -17.96
C SER A 33 -7.95 -3.70 -16.48
N PHE A 34 -7.58 -4.69 -15.67
CA PHE A 34 -7.33 -4.54 -14.23
C PHE A 34 -5.93 -5.02 -13.82
N ASN A 35 -5.06 -5.30 -14.79
CA ASN A 35 -3.76 -5.93 -14.52
C ASN A 35 -2.86 -5.09 -13.60
N ALA A 36 -2.81 -3.77 -13.84
CA ALA A 36 -1.96 -2.86 -13.07
C ALA A 36 -2.52 -2.67 -11.64
N VAL A 37 -3.81 -2.38 -11.49
CA VAL A 37 -4.43 -2.22 -10.16
C VAL A 37 -4.37 -3.50 -9.33
N ASN A 38 -4.51 -4.68 -9.93
CA ASN A 38 -4.37 -5.95 -9.23
C ASN A 38 -2.94 -6.16 -8.72
N THR A 39 -1.94 -5.84 -9.54
CA THR A 39 -0.53 -5.92 -9.15
C THR A 39 -0.21 -4.90 -8.06
N LEU A 40 -0.69 -3.66 -8.19
CA LEU A 40 -0.52 -2.60 -7.20
C LEU A 40 -1.19 -2.96 -5.86
N ARG A 41 -2.34 -3.63 -5.87
CA ARG A 41 -3.02 -4.10 -4.66
C ARG A 41 -2.19 -5.16 -3.93
N VAL A 42 -1.59 -6.10 -4.67
CA VAL A 42 -0.65 -7.07 -4.10
C VAL A 42 0.59 -6.36 -3.54
N LEU A 43 1.11 -5.34 -4.24
CA LEU A 43 2.23 -4.52 -3.75
C LEU A 43 1.87 -3.75 -2.48
N ALA A 44 0.69 -3.15 -2.38
CA ALA A 44 0.22 -2.46 -1.18
C ALA A 44 0.24 -3.38 0.05
N ARG A 45 -0.17 -4.64 -0.13
CA ARG A 45 -0.07 -5.68 0.92
C ARG A 45 1.39 -5.93 1.31
N TRP A 46 2.30 -6.06 0.35
CA TRP A 46 3.74 -6.19 0.64
C TRP A 46 4.29 -4.97 1.41
N MET A 47 3.80 -3.77 1.09
CA MET A 47 4.13 -2.52 1.76
C MET A 47 3.40 -2.32 3.10
N ARG A 48 2.58 -3.29 3.53
CA ARG A 48 1.80 -3.26 4.79
C ARG A 48 0.84 -2.07 4.88
N MET A 49 0.28 -1.68 3.74
CA MET A 49 -0.68 -0.58 3.61
C MET A 49 -2.11 -1.14 3.53
N PRO A 50 -3.05 -0.71 4.40
CA PRO A 50 -4.46 -0.96 4.17
C PRO A 50 -4.93 -0.27 2.90
N CYS A 51 -5.14 -1.05 1.84
CA CYS A 51 -5.64 -0.56 0.56
C CYS A 51 -7.17 -0.49 0.58
N THR A 52 -7.74 0.64 0.16
CA THR A 52 -9.18 0.81 -0.03
C THR A 52 -9.75 -0.28 -0.93
N THR A 53 -11.01 -0.65 -0.69
CA THR A 53 -11.71 -1.68 -1.46
C THR A 53 -11.96 -1.24 -2.89
N ASN A 54 -12.38 0.02 -3.07
CA ASN A 54 -12.66 0.58 -4.38
C ASN A 54 -11.37 0.90 -5.15
N GLN A 55 -11.47 0.90 -6.48
CA GLN A 55 -10.37 1.18 -7.41
C GLN A 55 -10.88 1.75 -8.73
N SER A 56 -10.01 2.50 -9.41
CA SER A 56 -10.32 3.09 -10.72
C SER A 56 -9.50 2.44 -11.84
N SER A 57 -10.17 2.14 -12.95
CA SER A 57 -9.52 1.73 -14.20
C SER A 57 -10.24 2.36 -15.39
N VAL A 58 -9.62 3.38 -15.96
CA VAL A 58 -10.17 4.17 -17.08
C VAL A 58 -9.75 3.51 -18.40
N ALA A 59 -10.71 3.08 -19.21
CA ALA A 59 -10.44 2.52 -20.54
C ALA A 59 -10.33 3.64 -21.58
N LYS A 60 -9.58 3.42 -22.66
CA LYS A 60 -9.37 4.39 -23.75
C LYS A 60 -9.17 5.81 -23.22
N ALA A 61 -8.27 5.97 -22.25
CA ALA A 61 -8.18 7.18 -21.43
C ALA A 61 -8.03 8.46 -22.26
N TRP A 62 -7.41 8.38 -23.44
CA TRP A 62 -7.31 9.50 -24.39
C TRP A 62 -8.66 10.11 -24.83
N GLN A 63 -9.78 9.38 -24.68
CA GLN A 63 -11.14 9.88 -24.95
C GLN A 63 -11.74 10.61 -23.74
N GLU A 64 -11.25 10.31 -22.53
CA GLU A 64 -11.83 10.73 -21.25
C GLU A 64 -11.25 12.04 -20.72
N PHE A 65 -10.23 12.60 -21.39
CA PHE A 65 -9.68 13.92 -21.07
C PHE A 65 -9.95 14.91 -22.21
N ASP A 66 -10.18 16.17 -21.85
CA ASP A 66 -10.30 17.28 -22.79
C ASP A 66 -8.91 17.86 -23.15
N ASP A 67 -8.89 18.85 -24.05
CA ASP A 67 -7.66 19.48 -24.54
C ASP A 67 -6.90 20.25 -23.44
N ASN A 68 -7.55 20.57 -22.32
CA ASN A 68 -6.94 21.19 -21.14
C ASN A 68 -6.41 20.15 -20.14
N GLY A 69 -6.48 18.86 -20.46
CA GLY A 69 -6.07 17.77 -19.58
C GLY A 69 -7.02 17.53 -18.41
N ARG A 70 -8.27 18.00 -18.50
CA ARG A 70 -9.30 17.76 -17.49
C ARG A 70 -10.11 16.54 -17.86
N MET A 71 -10.39 15.70 -16.86
CA MET A 71 -11.25 14.55 -17.06
C MET A 71 -12.68 15.03 -17.34
N LYS A 72 -13.29 14.51 -18.41
CA LYS A 72 -14.66 14.81 -18.82
C LYS A 72 -15.66 14.27 -17.81
N GLU A 73 -16.89 14.77 -17.87
CA GLU A 73 -17.99 14.19 -17.11
C GLU A 73 -18.35 12.81 -17.70
N SER A 74 -18.02 11.76 -16.94
CA SER A 74 -18.27 10.39 -17.33
C SER A 74 -18.37 9.50 -16.09
N SER A 75 -18.88 8.27 -16.27
CA SER A 75 -18.92 7.28 -15.19
C SER A 75 -17.52 6.92 -14.66
N TYR A 76 -16.47 7.11 -15.46
CA TYR A 76 -15.09 6.97 -15.00
C TYR A 76 -14.70 8.08 -14.02
N ARG A 77 -15.15 9.32 -14.26
CA ARG A 77 -14.91 10.44 -13.34
C ARG A 77 -15.65 10.22 -12.03
N ASP A 78 -16.90 9.78 -12.07
CA ASP A 78 -17.67 9.47 -10.87
C ASP A 78 -16.98 8.37 -10.05
N ARG A 79 -16.46 7.32 -10.70
CA ARG A 79 -15.68 6.29 -10.01
C ARG A 79 -14.40 6.83 -9.37
N VAL A 80 -13.70 7.77 -10.03
CA VAL A 80 -12.52 8.41 -9.42
C VAL A 80 -12.91 9.19 -8.17
N VAL A 81 -14.06 9.87 -8.19
CA VAL A 81 -14.61 10.56 -7.01
C VAL A 81 -14.92 9.56 -5.90
N ASP A 82 -15.61 8.45 -6.19
CA ASP A 82 -15.92 7.41 -5.20
C ASP A 82 -14.65 6.85 -4.54
N VAL A 83 -13.61 6.59 -5.33
CA VAL A 83 -12.33 6.07 -4.82
C VAL A 83 -11.63 7.09 -3.92
N ALA A 84 -11.63 8.37 -4.31
CA ALA A 84 -11.04 9.43 -3.51
C ALA A 84 -11.81 9.66 -2.21
N GLU A 85 -13.14 9.60 -2.26
CA GLU A 85 -14.01 9.72 -1.10
C GLU A 85 -13.80 8.55 -0.12
N GLU A 86 -13.77 7.31 -0.63
CA GLU A 86 -13.49 6.12 0.17
C GLU A 86 -12.08 6.20 0.79
N PHE A 87 -11.08 6.65 0.03
CA PHE A 87 -9.72 6.84 0.53
C PHE A 87 -9.66 7.85 1.68
N ALA A 88 -10.36 8.98 1.55
CA ALA A 88 -10.43 9.96 2.63
C ALA A 88 -11.10 9.38 3.89
N LYS A 89 -12.23 8.69 3.73
CA LYS A 89 -12.96 8.03 4.84
C LYS A 89 -12.12 6.95 5.51
N PHE A 90 -11.48 6.06 4.75
CA PHE A 90 -10.56 5.04 5.29
C PHE A 90 -9.43 5.67 6.08
N THR A 91 -8.84 6.76 5.55
CA THR A 91 -7.75 7.46 6.21
C THR A 91 -8.20 8.09 7.52
N ALA A 92 -9.36 8.75 7.53
CA ALA A 92 -9.92 9.36 8.73
C ALA A 92 -10.19 8.34 9.85
N VAL A 93 -10.59 7.12 9.49
CA VAL A 93 -10.84 6.04 10.45
C VAL A 93 -9.55 5.36 10.93
N LEU A 94 -8.62 5.05 10.01
CA LEU A 94 -7.46 4.21 10.31
C LEU A 94 -6.26 5.00 10.85
N ALA A 95 -6.07 6.26 10.42
CA ALA A 95 -4.92 7.04 10.83
C ALA A 95 -4.82 7.24 12.37
N PRO A 96 -5.91 7.56 13.09
CA PRO A 96 -5.86 7.77 14.54
C PRO A 96 -5.48 6.52 15.35
N VAL A 97 -5.73 5.33 14.82
CA VAL A 97 -5.50 4.04 15.52
C VAL A 97 -4.38 3.22 14.86
N SER A 98 -3.61 3.81 13.96
CA SER A 98 -2.60 3.10 13.15
C SER A 98 -1.50 2.43 13.99
N GLU A 99 -1.11 3.04 15.12
CA GLU A 99 -0.13 2.46 16.04
C GLU A 99 -0.66 1.18 16.69
N GLU A 100 -1.90 1.18 17.16
CA GLU A 100 -2.56 0.01 17.75
C GLU A 100 -2.75 -1.11 16.72
N LEU A 101 -3.23 -0.77 15.52
CA LEU A 101 -3.40 -1.72 14.41
C LEU A 101 -2.07 -2.38 13.98
N THR A 102 -0.95 -1.74 14.28
CA THR A 102 0.37 -2.23 13.89
C THR A 102 1.21 -2.75 15.05
N ASP A 103 0.66 -2.75 16.26
CA ASP A 103 1.23 -3.42 17.43
C ASP A 103 0.98 -4.94 17.34
N ARG A 104 1.95 -5.65 16.78
CA ARG A 104 1.84 -7.09 16.50
C ARG A 104 2.33 -7.93 17.68
N TYR A 105 1.57 -8.97 17.99
CA TYR A 105 1.94 -9.97 19.00
C TYR A 105 3.33 -10.58 18.80
N SER A 106 3.69 -10.94 17.56
CA SER A 106 5.02 -11.51 17.26
C SER A 106 6.15 -10.52 17.53
N GLU A 107 5.92 -9.23 17.30
CA GLU A 107 6.89 -8.17 17.59
C GLU A 107 7.00 -7.92 19.10
N ARG A 108 5.90 -8.02 19.86
CA ARG A 108 5.92 -7.96 21.33
C ARG A 108 6.70 -9.13 21.94
N LYS A 109 6.47 -10.36 21.48
CA LYS A 109 7.24 -11.55 21.90
C LYS A 109 8.74 -11.41 21.64
N GLU A 110 9.10 -10.85 20.50
CA GLU A 110 10.51 -10.62 20.16
C GLU A 110 11.15 -9.57 21.07
N LYS A 111 10.45 -8.47 21.37
CA LYS A 111 10.92 -7.47 22.33
C LYS A 111 11.11 -8.07 23.73
N GLU A 112 10.23 -8.97 24.16
CA GLU A 112 10.36 -9.65 25.45
C GLU A 112 11.58 -10.58 25.49
N ALA A 113 11.83 -11.34 24.42
CA ALA A 113 12.95 -12.29 24.35
C ALA A 113 14.32 -11.60 24.15
N GLU A 114 14.38 -10.53 23.35
CA GLU A 114 15.63 -9.90 22.91
C GLU A 114 15.85 -8.50 23.50
N GLY A 115 14.91 -7.98 24.28
CA GLY A 115 14.90 -6.60 24.79
C GLY A 115 14.63 -5.52 23.74
N ARG A 116 14.63 -5.88 22.45
CA ARG A 116 14.42 -4.97 21.31
C ARG A 116 13.93 -5.74 20.08
N LEU A 117 13.53 -5.01 19.03
CA LEU A 117 13.32 -5.61 17.72
C LEU A 117 14.66 -5.79 17.01
N LEU A 118 14.85 -6.97 16.44
CA LEU A 118 15.97 -7.29 15.58
C LEU A 118 15.72 -6.71 14.18
N THR A 119 16.80 -6.27 13.55
CA THR A 119 16.81 -5.92 12.13
C THR A 119 16.60 -7.16 11.26
N GLN A 120 16.21 -6.98 10.00
CA GLN A 120 16.07 -8.10 9.06
C GLN A 120 17.36 -8.92 8.94
N ALA A 121 18.51 -8.25 8.84
CA ALA A 121 19.82 -8.90 8.77
C ALA A 121 20.11 -9.76 10.02
N GLU A 122 19.83 -9.24 11.22
CA GLU A 122 20.01 -9.99 12.47
C GLU A 122 19.07 -11.22 12.53
N LYS A 123 17.84 -11.09 12.03
CA LYS A 123 16.89 -12.21 11.95
C LYS A 123 17.35 -13.28 10.97
N GLU A 124 17.92 -12.89 9.84
CA GLU A 124 18.47 -13.83 8.85
C GLU A 124 19.68 -14.57 9.42
N VAL A 125 20.63 -13.87 10.06
CA VAL A 125 21.78 -14.49 10.73
C VAL A 125 21.33 -15.47 11.83
N LYS A 126 20.31 -15.12 12.61
CA LYS A 126 19.78 -15.99 13.67
C LYS A 126 19.09 -17.24 13.11
N LYS A 127 18.51 -17.17 11.90
CA LYS A 127 17.93 -18.33 11.20
C LYS A 127 18.98 -19.24 10.56
N THR A 128 20.10 -18.69 10.09
CA THR A 128 21.16 -19.44 9.39
C THR A 128 22.31 -19.87 10.30
N GLY A 129 22.37 -19.37 11.54
CA GLY A 129 23.29 -19.85 12.57
C GLY A 129 23.08 -21.34 12.88
N PRO A 130 24.12 -22.04 13.37
CA PRO A 130 24.05 -23.49 13.58
C PRO A 130 22.85 -23.82 14.48
N GLN A 131 21.91 -24.61 13.96
CA GLN A 131 20.92 -25.27 14.80
C GLN A 131 21.71 -26.02 15.87
N LYS A 132 21.56 -25.61 17.13
CA LYS A 132 22.08 -26.40 18.24
C LYS A 132 21.49 -27.81 18.08
N ALA A 133 22.39 -28.78 17.91
CA ALA A 133 22.11 -30.20 17.80
C ALA A 133 21.21 -30.71 18.93
#